data_AF-A0A7I0J6C7-F1
#
_entry.id   AF-A0A7I0J6C7-F1
#
_cell.length_a   1.000
_cell.length_b   1.000
_cell.length_c   1.000
_cell.angle_alpha   90.00
_cell.angle_beta   90.00
_cell.angle_gamma   90.00
#
_symmetry.space_group_name_H-M   'P 1'
#
loop_
_entity.id
_entity.type
_entity.pdbx_description
1 polymer ?
#
loop_
_entity_poly.entity_id
_entity_poly.type
_entity_poly.pdbx_seq_one_letter_code
_entity_poly.pdbx_strand_id
1 'polypeptide(L)'
;FEDPKEKEAFKAKYGYDLAVPTTYAQLRDIAEFFHRPDQKRYGIAIYTDNSYDAMAMGVESAIFSYGGDLGDYATYKVDGITNSKEAAAGLDMYKELYKFTP
;
A
#
# COMPACT_ATOMS: atom_id res chain seq x y z
N PHE A 1 -3.97 10.22 -14.65
CA PHE A 1 -2.99 9.54 -15.51
C PHE A 1 -2.87 10.18 -16.88
N GLU A 2 -3.95 10.48 -17.62
CA GLU A 2 -3.80 11.05 -18.97
C GLU A 2 -3.51 12.55 -19.06
N ASP A 3 -3.74 13.31 -17.99
CA ASP A 3 -3.46 14.75 -17.98
C ASP A 3 -1.94 15.02 -18.12
N PRO A 4 -1.48 15.72 -19.18
CA PRO A 4 -0.07 16.04 -19.37
C PRO A 4 0.55 16.82 -18.22
N LYS A 5 -0.20 17.72 -17.58
CA LYS A 5 0.31 18.52 -16.45
C LYS A 5 0.54 17.65 -15.22
N GLU A 6 -0.34 16.68 -14.97
CA GLU A 6 -0.16 15.73 -13.86
C GLU A 6 1.05 14.81 -14.14
N LYS A 7 1.26 14.38 -15.40
CA LYS A 7 2.45 13.61 -15.79
C LYS A 7 3.74 14.39 -15.53
N GLU A 8 3.81 15.65 -15.97
CA GLU A 8 4.96 16.54 -15.77
C GLU A 8 5.22 16.83 -14.28
N ALA A 9 4.18 17.18 -13.51
CA ALA A 9 4.30 17.48 -12.09
C ALA A 9 4.72 16.26 -11.27
N PHE A 10 4.19 15.08 -11.59
CA PHE A 10 4.59 13.82 -10.95
C PHE A 10 6.07 13.53 -11.20
N LYS A 11 6.51 13.59 -12.46
CA LYS A 11 7.91 13.36 -12.83
C LYS A 11 8.85 14.36 -12.16
N ALA A 12 8.44 15.62 -12.06
CA ALA A 12 9.21 16.64 -11.35
C ALA A 12 9.36 16.35 -9.85
N LYS A 13 8.34 15.75 -9.21
CA LYS A 13 8.35 15.45 -7.77
C LYS A 13 9.11 14.16 -7.43
N TYR A 14 8.91 13.08 -8.20
CA TYR A 14 9.44 11.75 -7.87
C TYR A 14 10.57 11.26 -8.79
N GLY A 15 10.85 11.97 -9.89
CA GLY A 15 11.97 11.65 -10.77
C GLY A 15 11.72 10.53 -11.78
N TYR A 16 10.50 10.01 -11.91
CA TYR A 16 10.13 8.98 -12.89
C TYR A 16 8.77 9.25 -13.53
N ASP A 17 8.50 8.60 -14.66
CA ASP A 17 7.25 8.80 -15.42
C ASP A 17 6.04 8.23 -14.67
N LEU A 18 4.94 8.99 -14.66
CA LEU A 18 3.67 8.54 -14.10
C LEU A 18 3.12 7.37 -14.95
N ALA A 19 3.08 6.17 -14.36
CA ALA A 19 2.56 4.95 -14.97
C ALA A 19 1.83 4.09 -13.92
N VAL A 20 1.16 3.02 -14.37
CA VAL A 20 0.58 2.02 -13.46
C VAL A 20 1.69 1.47 -12.56
N PRO A 21 1.55 1.49 -11.23
CA PRO A 21 2.62 1.09 -10.32
C PRO A 21 2.89 -0.42 -10.45
N THR A 22 4.16 -0.79 -10.47
CA THR A 22 4.62 -2.18 -10.42
C THR A 22 5.21 -2.56 -9.05
N THR A 23 5.35 -1.57 -8.16
CA THR A 23 5.81 -1.77 -6.78
C THR A 23 4.93 -0.99 -5.80
N TYR A 24 4.91 -1.42 -4.53
CA TYR A 24 4.23 -0.70 -3.46
C TYR A 24 4.80 0.71 -3.21
N ALA A 25 6.12 0.90 -3.42
CA ALA A 25 6.73 2.23 -3.32
C ALA A 25 6.13 3.19 -4.37
N GLN A 26 6.01 2.73 -5.62
CA GLN A 26 5.36 3.53 -6.66
C GLN A 26 3.88 3.77 -6.38
N LEU A 27 3.17 2.77 -5.84
CA LEU A 27 1.77 2.92 -5.43
C LEU A 27 1.63 4.01 -4.35
N ARG A 28 2.52 4.01 -3.35
CA ARG A 28 2.57 5.01 -2.28
C ARG A 28 2.81 6.42 -2.82
N ASP A 29 3.76 6.58 -3.73
CA ASP A 29 4.08 7.89 -4.32
C ASP A 29 2.93 8.42 -5.18
N ILE A 30 2.28 7.54 -5.95
CA ILE A 30 1.07 7.88 -6.71
C ILE A 30 -0.08 8.28 -5.77
N ALA A 31 -0.28 7.53 -4.68
CA ALA A 31 -1.30 7.83 -3.69
C ALA A 31 -1.05 9.21 -3.06
N GLU A 32 0.17 9.48 -2.60
CA GLU A 32 0.53 10.79 -2.05
C GLU A 32 0.31 11.90 -3.08
N PHE A 33 0.70 11.71 -4.33
CA PHE A 33 0.60 12.72 -5.37
C PHE A 33 -0.84 13.16 -5.66
N PHE A 34 -1.77 12.20 -5.71
CA PHE A 34 -3.17 12.46 -6.01
C PHE A 34 -4.03 12.78 -4.77
N HIS A 35 -3.46 12.70 -3.57
CA HIS A 35 -4.17 13.01 -2.32
C HIS A 35 -4.39 14.52 -2.16
N ARG A 36 -5.65 14.95 -2.30
CA ARG A 36 -6.12 16.35 -2.23
C ARG A 36 -7.47 16.38 -1.48
N PRO A 37 -7.47 16.12 -0.16
CA PRO A 37 -8.69 15.91 0.62
C PRO A 37 -9.62 17.13 0.62
N ASP A 38 -9.06 18.36 0.57
CA ASP A 38 -9.84 19.61 0.45
C ASP A 38 -10.72 19.65 -0.83
N GLN A 39 -10.37 18.87 -1.84
CA GLN A 39 -11.11 18.73 -3.10
C GLN A 39 -11.90 17.41 -3.17
N LYS A 40 -12.03 16.68 -2.05
CA LYS A 40 -12.61 15.33 -1.96
C LYS A 40 -11.93 14.34 -2.92
N ARG A 41 -10.62 14.45 -3.10
CA ARG A 41 -9.80 13.50 -3.87
C ARG A 41 -8.84 12.78 -2.93
N TYR A 42 -8.93 11.46 -2.94
CA TYR A 42 -8.10 10.59 -2.11
C TYR A 42 -7.20 9.77 -3.03
N GLY A 43 -5.96 9.59 -2.61
CA GLY A 43 -4.89 9.04 -3.45
C GLY A 43 -5.07 7.57 -3.79
N ILE A 44 -5.76 6.84 -2.91
CA ILE A 44 -5.96 5.41 -3.03
C ILE A 44 -7.26 5.00 -2.32
N ALA A 45 -7.88 3.93 -2.83
CA ALA A 45 -8.94 3.21 -2.16
C ALA A 45 -8.46 1.79 -1.86
N ILE A 46 -8.41 1.44 -0.58
CA ILE A 46 -8.01 0.12 -0.05
C ILE A 46 -8.96 -0.29 1.06
N TYR A 47 -8.88 -1.54 1.50
CA TYR A 47 -9.64 -2.01 2.66
C TYR A 47 -9.26 -1.21 3.91
N THR A 48 -10.24 -0.51 4.47
CA THR A 48 -10.10 0.33 5.68
C THR A 48 -11.10 -0.03 6.78
N ASP A 49 -12.06 -0.90 6.46
CA ASP A 49 -13.06 -1.38 7.40
C ASP A 49 -12.40 -2.26 8.47
N ASN A 50 -12.64 -1.94 9.74
CA ASN A 50 -12.13 -2.67 10.88
C ASN A 50 -13.10 -3.73 11.42
N SER A 51 -14.25 -3.90 10.77
CA SER A 51 -15.17 -4.99 11.02
C SER A 51 -14.74 -6.23 10.25
N TYR A 52 -14.85 -7.37 10.94
CA TYR A 52 -14.58 -8.69 10.39
C TYR A 52 -13.19 -8.80 9.73
N ASP A 53 -13.10 -9.44 8.56
CA ASP A 53 -11.85 -9.82 7.90
C ASP A 53 -11.27 -8.76 6.94
N ALA A 54 -12.01 -7.68 6.63
CA ALA A 54 -11.62 -6.74 5.58
C ALA A 54 -10.22 -6.13 5.79
N MET A 55 -9.93 -5.65 7.01
CA MET A 55 -8.60 -5.13 7.34
C MET A 55 -7.52 -6.20 7.22
N ALA A 56 -7.80 -7.42 7.71
CA ALA A 56 -6.85 -8.53 7.66
C ALA A 56 -6.52 -8.89 6.21
N MET A 57 -7.53 -9.06 5.35
CA MET A 57 -7.36 -9.34 3.91
C MET A 57 -6.53 -8.25 3.20
N GLY A 58 -6.76 -6.99 3.56
CA GLY A 58 -5.99 -5.87 3.02
C GLY A 58 -4.51 -5.93 3.40
N VAL A 59 -4.24 -6.13 4.69
CA VAL A 59 -2.87 -6.24 5.22
C VAL A 59 -2.15 -7.49 4.68
N GLU A 60 -2.85 -8.62 4.57
CA GLU A 60 -2.33 -9.88 4.02
C GLU A 60 -1.79 -9.69 2.60
N SER A 61 -2.52 -8.97 1.74
CA SER A 61 -2.06 -8.65 0.38
C SER A 61 -0.70 -7.93 0.37
N ALA A 62 -0.48 -7.02 1.32
CA ALA A 62 0.80 -6.34 1.47
C ALA A 62 1.87 -7.27 2.06
N ILE A 63 1.56 -8.02 3.13
CA ILE A 63 2.48 -8.98 3.76
C ILE A 63 3.05 -9.96 2.74
N PHE A 64 2.20 -10.60 1.93
CA PHE A 64 2.63 -11.58 0.94
C PHE A 64 3.49 -10.95 -0.16
N SER A 65 3.17 -9.72 -0.58
CA SER A 65 3.95 -8.99 -1.59
C SER A 65 5.34 -8.59 -1.10
N TYR A 66 5.52 -8.47 0.21
CA TYR A 66 6.80 -8.20 0.86
C TYR A 66 7.57 -9.50 1.22
N GLY A 67 7.03 -10.67 0.89
CA GLY A 67 7.65 -11.96 1.15
C GLY A 67 7.41 -12.52 2.56
N GLY A 68 6.51 -11.90 3.33
CA GLY A 68 6.05 -12.46 4.60
C GLY A 68 5.03 -13.57 4.38
N ASP A 69 4.75 -14.32 5.45
CA ASP A 69 3.72 -15.37 5.48
C ASP A 69 2.97 -15.30 6.82
N LEU A 70 1.81 -15.94 6.92
CA LEU A 70 0.99 -15.96 8.12
C LEU A 70 1.37 -17.08 9.09
N GLY A 71 2.09 -18.09 8.62
CA GLY A 71 2.54 -19.19 9.45
C GLY A 71 2.96 -20.40 8.63
N ASP A 72 3.50 -21.39 9.32
CA ASP A 72 3.70 -22.71 8.74
C ASP A 72 2.40 -23.52 8.86
N TYR A 73 1.75 -23.77 7.73
CA TYR A 73 0.44 -24.42 7.68
C TYR A 73 0.46 -25.91 8.07
N ALA A 74 1.64 -26.55 8.13
CA ALA A 74 1.78 -27.95 8.53
C ALA A 74 2.02 -28.11 10.04
N THR A 75 2.76 -27.17 10.65
CA THR A 75 3.16 -27.21 12.06
C THR A 75 2.40 -26.24 12.94
N TYR A 76 1.59 -25.35 12.35
CA TYR A 76 0.88 -24.26 13.02
C TYR A 76 1.79 -23.27 13.73
N LYS A 77 3.08 -23.23 13.36
CA LYS A 77 4.02 -22.24 13.90
C LYS A 77 3.71 -20.87 13.29
N VAL A 78 3.54 -19.87 14.16
CA VAL A 78 3.30 -18.47 13.75
C VAL A 78 4.40 -17.53 14.22
N ASP A 79 4.98 -17.78 15.40
CA ASP A 79 6.04 -16.95 15.95
C ASP A 79 7.33 -17.05 15.10
N GLY A 80 7.90 -15.89 14.80
CA GLY A 80 8.97 -15.69 13.84
C GLY A 80 8.54 -15.66 12.36
N ILE A 81 7.29 -15.99 12.04
CA ILE A 81 6.76 -16.01 10.66
C ILE A 81 5.82 -14.83 10.45
N THR A 82 4.71 -14.77 11.20
CA THR A 82 3.71 -13.68 11.09
C THR A 82 4.29 -12.34 11.55
N ASN A 83 5.24 -12.37 12.48
CA ASN A 83 5.97 -11.20 13.00
C ASN A 83 7.40 -11.11 12.42
N SER A 84 7.66 -11.74 11.27
CA SER A 84 8.91 -11.57 10.52
C SER A 84 9.14 -10.11 10.11
N LYS A 85 10.38 -9.78 9.73
CA LYS A 85 10.74 -8.43 9.27
C LYS A 85 10.01 -8.07 7.98
N GLU A 86 9.80 -9.06 7.12
CA GLU A 86 9.10 -8.95 5.85
C GLU A 86 7.61 -8.65 6.08
N ALA A 87 6.96 -9.39 6.98
CA ALA A 87 5.56 -9.13 7.34
C ALA A 87 5.39 -7.76 8.02
N ALA A 88 6.30 -7.38 8.91
CA ALA A 88 6.31 -6.05 9.52
C ALA A 88 6.46 -4.93 8.48
N ALA A 89 7.34 -5.11 7.48
CA ALA A 89 7.51 -4.13 6.40
C ALA A 89 6.25 -4.00 5.52
N GLY A 90 5.57 -5.12 5.22
CA GLY A 90 4.28 -5.10 4.53
C GLY A 90 3.19 -4.36 5.31
N LEU A 91 3.10 -4.60 6.62
CA LEU A 91 2.18 -3.89 7.51
C LEU A 91 2.47 -2.39 7.57
N ASP A 92 3.74 -2.00 7.73
CA ASP A 92 4.15 -0.60 7.75
C ASP A 92 3.81 0.10 6.44
N MET A 93 4.04 -0.55 5.29
CA MET A 93 3.63 -0.01 4.00
C MET A 93 2.10 0.17 3.90
N TYR A 94 1.33 -0.83 4.35
CA TYR A 94 -0.14 -0.74 4.33
C TYR A 94 -0.65 0.42 5.21
N LYS A 95 -0.05 0.59 6.39
CA LYS A 95 -0.33 1.71 7.30
C LYS A 95 0.06 3.06 6.69
N GLU A 96 1.14 3.14 5.92
CA GLU A 96 1.49 4.37 5.20
C GLU A 96 0.43 4.73 4.15
N LEU A 97 -0.12 3.75 3.43
CA LEU A 97 -1.18 3.99 2.43
C LEU A 97 -2.48 4.53 3.05
N TYR A 98 -2.79 4.18 4.30
CA TYR A 98 -3.95 4.71 5.03
C TYR A 98 -3.92 6.25 5.16
N LYS A 99 -2.75 6.89 5.08
CA LYS A 99 -2.66 8.36 5.12
C LYS A 99 -3.30 9.02 3.89
N PHE A 100 -3.53 8.26 2.82
CA PHE A 100 -4.02 8.78 1.55
C PHE A 100 -5.45 8.36 1.21
N THR A 101 -6.11 7.60 2.09
CA THR A 101 -7.53 7.22 2.01
C THR A 101 -8.42 8.36 2.52
N PRO A 102 -9.76 8.25 2.39
CA PRO A 102 -10.70 9.17 3.03
C PRO A 102 -10.56 9.27 4.54
#